data_AF-A0AAU6AEN1-F1
#
_entry.id   AF-A0AAU6AEN1-F1
#
_cell.length_a   1.000
_cell.length_b   1.000
_cell.length_c   1.000
_cell.angle_alpha   90.00
_cell.angle_beta   90.00
_cell.angle_gamma   90.00
#
_symmetry.space_group_name_H-M   'P 1'
#
loop_
_entity.id
_entity.type
_entity.pdbx_description
1 polymer ?
#
loop_
_entity_poly.entity_id
_entity_poly.type
_entity_poly.pdbx_seq_one_letter_code
_entity_poly.pdbx_strand_id
1 'polypeptide(L)'
;MGVDPATHYVFALRVRDAHLLRIDKAGHTTDVGAIAGLPGAGYFIGGFDAAGNYYVSGPDPSVLYKINVRTRRVTGVVHLKSRLQGADITYSAGYFWAATNDGGIQRINLGTGAVVKFASPLPAVKPGYGGAFTYGNGDLGFFNNSGFLARVHVEHPDSARPVFYLLSRQSTRPGGNVDATSCFAARADLSVTKTGPASVKVGDRVTYQITVTNHGPSDSSGWTVNDVLPAGLLNPSSPTPGCTISGDKLSCTGGRLAVGASHTITVTGTAGSGSTTLTNTATVFGNDPDPNPGNNTSSVHTAVGVPHGAIGSPGILSGNADQIPIRVPVNLCGNTIDIIGVLNPAFGNTCANT
;
A
#
# COMPACT_ATOMS: atom_id res chain seq x y z
N MET A 1 6.76 15.65 15.75
CA MET A 1 5.58 16.53 16.01
C MET A 1 4.29 15.73 15.79
N GLY A 2 3.09 16.26 16.07
CA GLY A 2 1.86 15.49 15.77
C GLY A 2 0.62 16.32 15.50
N VAL A 3 -0.36 15.73 14.81
CA VAL A 3 -1.66 16.36 14.53
C VAL A 3 -2.69 15.91 15.56
N ASP A 4 -3.39 16.85 16.18
CA ASP A 4 -4.53 16.55 17.04
C ASP A 4 -5.70 16.06 16.17
N PRO A 5 -6.17 14.81 16.34
CA PRO A 5 -7.23 14.23 15.51
C PRO A 5 -8.57 14.96 15.64
N ALA A 6 -8.81 15.71 16.72
CA ALA A 6 -10.07 16.41 16.96
C ALA A 6 -10.08 17.84 16.40
N THR A 7 -8.96 18.55 16.48
CA THR A 7 -8.90 19.98 16.15
C THR A 7 -8.13 20.30 14.89
N HIS A 8 -7.42 19.31 14.33
CA HIS A 8 -6.66 19.45 13.08
C HIS A 8 -5.48 20.44 13.17
N TYR A 9 -5.10 20.87 14.38
CA TYR A 9 -3.87 21.62 14.61
C TYR A 9 -2.68 20.68 14.71
N VAL A 10 -1.52 21.12 14.22
CA VAL A 10 -0.24 20.47 14.51
C VAL A 10 0.29 21.01 15.83
N PHE A 11 0.76 20.12 16.69
CA PHE A 11 1.45 20.46 17.92
C PHE A 11 2.90 19.97 17.88
N ALA A 12 3.80 20.80 18.39
CA ALA A 12 5.22 20.50 18.51
C ALA A 12 5.77 21.10 19.81
N LEU A 13 6.90 20.58 20.28
CA LEU A 13 7.63 21.18 21.40
C LEU A 13 8.84 21.95 20.89
N ARG A 14 9.00 23.18 21.38
CA ARG A 14 10.16 23.99 21.06
C ARG A 14 11.34 23.56 21.93
N VAL A 15 12.45 23.20 21.29
CA VAL A 15 13.62 22.59 21.95
C VAL A 15 14.19 23.43 23.09
N ARG A 16 14.27 24.75 22.91
CA ARG A 16 14.98 25.66 23.84
C ARG A 16 14.29 25.85 25.21
N ASP A 17 12.98 25.65 25.28
CA ASP A 17 12.18 25.99 26.47
C ASP A 17 11.03 25.01 26.74
N ALA A 18 10.88 23.96 25.93
CA ALA A 18 9.80 22.97 26.00
C ALA A 18 8.39 23.61 25.92
N HIS A 19 8.27 24.78 25.30
CA HIS A 19 6.97 25.39 25.04
C HIS A 19 6.20 24.57 24.01
N LEU A 20 4.90 24.43 24.24
CA LEU A 20 3.99 23.86 23.27
C LEU A 20 3.70 24.89 22.19
N LEU A 21 3.97 24.50 20.96
CA LEU A 21 3.61 25.26 19.77
C LEU A 21 2.37 24.63 19.17
N ARG A 22 1.44 25.48 18.70
CA ARG A 22 0.26 25.09 17.93
C ARG A 22 0.36 25.75 16.55
N ILE A 23 0.30 24.94 15.51
CA ILE A 23 0.43 25.39 14.12
C ILE A 23 -0.90 25.12 13.42
N ASP A 24 -1.47 26.17 12.81
CA ASP A 24 -2.73 26.09 12.08
C ASP A 24 -2.56 25.56 10.65
N LYS A 25 -3.68 25.34 9.95
CA LYS A 25 -3.71 24.85 8.57
C LYS A 25 -3.01 25.77 7.56
N ALA A 26 -2.81 27.04 7.89
CA ALA A 26 -2.10 28.02 7.07
C ALA A 26 -0.61 28.10 7.44
N GLY A 27 -0.15 27.32 8.42
CA GLY A 27 1.22 27.31 8.91
C GLY A 27 1.53 28.37 9.96
N HIS A 28 0.53 29.13 10.44
CA HIS A 28 0.77 30.12 11.49
C HIS A 28 1.07 29.40 12.80
N THR A 29 2.23 29.73 13.37
CA THR A 29 2.69 29.14 14.63
C THR A 29 2.31 30.04 15.80
N THR A 30 1.57 29.50 16.75
CA THR A 30 1.25 30.12 18.03
C THR A 30 2.02 29.42 19.15
N ASP A 31 2.77 30.17 19.95
CA ASP A 31 3.32 29.67 21.20
C ASP A 31 2.21 29.68 22.26
N VAL A 32 1.77 28.49 22.69
CA VAL A 32 0.72 28.37 23.71
C VAL A 32 1.31 28.26 25.12
N GLY A 33 2.63 28.33 25.28
CA GLY A 33 3.36 28.37 26.54
C GLY A 33 3.88 27.02 27.05
N ALA A 34 4.52 27.05 28.22
CA ALA A 34 5.08 25.88 28.87
C ALA A 34 4.01 24.84 29.27
N ILE A 35 4.46 23.58 29.40
CA ILE A 35 3.66 22.46 29.91
C ILE A 35 4.09 22.15 31.34
N ALA A 36 3.16 22.18 32.28
CA ALA A 36 3.43 21.84 33.66
C ALA A 36 3.68 20.31 33.80
N GLY A 37 4.80 19.95 34.42
CA GLY A 37 5.19 18.56 34.69
C GLY A 37 6.18 17.94 33.69
N LEU A 38 6.61 18.66 32.66
CA LEU A 38 7.70 18.21 31.79
C LEU A 38 9.08 18.52 32.40
N PRO A 39 10.12 17.71 32.10
CA PRO A 39 11.47 17.84 32.67
C PRO A 39 12.30 19.04 32.16
N GLY A 40 11.67 20.07 31.56
CA GLY A 40 12.35 21.26 31.03
C GLY A 40 12.78 21.13 29.56
N ALA A 41 13.67 22.01 29.10
CA ALA A 41 14.14 22.08 27.71
C ALA A 41 14.86 20.80 27.24
N GLY A 42 14.81 20.51 25.94
CA GLY A 42 15.42 19.32 25.38
C GLY A 42 14.93 18.99 23.98
N TYR A 43 15.55 17.98 23.37
CA TYR A 43 15.01 17.39 22.16
C TYR A 43 13.82 16.51 22.53
N PHE A 44 12.69 16.76 21.88
CA PHE A 44 11.47 16.01 22.09
C PHE A 44 11.03 15.35 20.80
N ILE A 45 10.62 14.10 20.94
CA ILE A 45 9.86 13.37 19.92
C ILE A 45 8.44 13.22 20.43
N GLY A 46 7.46 13.15 19.54
CA GLY A 46 6.09 13.07 20.01
C GLY A 46 5.05 12.96 18.91
N GLY A 47 3.90 12.44 19.28
CA GLY A 47 2.76 12.24 18.40
C GLY A 47 1.47 12.06 19.20
N PHE A 48 0.34 12.05 18.50
CA PHE A 48 -0.97 11.81 19.11
C PHE A 48 -1.36 10.35 18.99
N ASP A 49 -2.02 9.81 20.01
CA ASP A 49 -2.79 8.58 19.85
C ASP A 49 -4.15 8.84 19.18
N ALA A 50 -4.86 7.77 18.82
CA ALA A 50 -6.18 7.88 18.18
C ALA A 50 -7.24 8.56 19.06
N ALA A 51 -7.02 8.66 20.38
CA ALA A 51 -7.94 9.33 21.31
C ALA A 51 -7.59 10.82 21.51
N GLY A 52 -6.61 11.36 20.77
CA GLY A 52 -6.20 12.75 20.86
C GLY A 52 -5.34 13.07 22.08
N ASN A 53 -4.74 12.07 22.71
CA ASN A 53 -3.73 12.30 23.75
C ASN A 53 -2.37 12.53 23.08
N TYR A 54 -1.70 13.61 23.44
CA TYR A 54 -0.36 13.92 22.95
C TYR A 54 0.69 13.24 23.84
N TYR A 55 1.59 12.45 23.26
CA TYR A 55 2.70 11.84 23.99
C TYR A 55 4.01 12.43 23.50
N VAL A 56 4.91 12.71 24.43
CA VAL A 56 6.27 13.15 24.12
C VAL A 56 7.30 12.37 24.91
N SER A 57 8.41 12.02 24.26
CA SER A 57 9.64 11.58 24.94
C SER A 57 10.62 12.73 24.92
N GLY A 58 11.19 13.05 26.09
CA GLY A 58 12.16 14.14 26.25
C GLY A 58 13.60 13.63 26.36
N PRO A 59 14.45 14.30 27.17
CA PRO A 59 15.85 13.92 27.36
C PRO A 59 16.08 12.47 27.81
N ASP A 60 15.13 11.88 28.53
CA ASP A 60 15.11 10.44 28.80
C ASP A 60 14.30 9.72 27.71
N PRO A 61 14.95 8.95 26.80
CA PRO A 61 14.27 8.21 25.74
C PRO A 61 13.53 6.96 26.25
N SER A 62 13.47 6.75 27.57
CA SER A 62 12.77 5.63 28.21
C SER A 62 11.45 6.05 28.85
N VAL A 63 11.01 7.30 28.64
CA VAL A 63 9.80 7.86 29.26
C VAL A 63 8.95 8.59 28.24
N LEU A 64 7.66 8.24 28.16
CA LEU A 64 6.66 9.00 27.42
C LEU A 64 5.75 9.75 28.39
N TYR A 65 5.69 11.07 28.27
CA TYR A 65 4.78 11.92 29.01
C TYR A 65 3.48 12.08 28.21
N LYS A 66 2.36 11.66 28.81
CA LYS A 66 1.02 11.94 28.28
C LYS A 66 0.62 13.36 28.65
N ILE A 67 0.29 14.17 27.67
CA ILE A 67 -0.02 15.60 27.81
C ILE A 67 -1.44 15.86 27.35
N ASN A 68 -2.19 16.60 28.17
CA ASN A 68 -3.41 17.25 27.72
C ASN A 68 -3.06 18.64 27.15
N VAL A 69 -3.14 18.78 25.82
CA VAL A 69 -2.71 19.99 25.11
C VAL A 69 -3.58 21.22 25.41
N ARG A 70 -4.84 21.03 25.86
CA ARG A 70 -5.75 22.13 26.23
C ARG A 70 -5.38 22.73 27.58
N THR A 71 -5.09 21.87 28.56
CA THR A 71 -4.71 22.29 29.92
C THR A 71 -3.22 22.54 30.09
N ARG A 72 -2.39 22.07 29.13
CA ARG A 72 -0.91 22.13 29.16
C ARG A 72 -0.33 21.49 30.42
N ARG A 73 -0.85 20.31 30.77
CA ARG A 73 -0.37 19.51 31.91
C ARG A 73 -0.03 18.10 31.47
N VAL A 74 1.03 17.55 32.06
CA VAL A 74 1.25 16.10 32.06
C VAL A 74 0.13 15.44 32.87
N THR A 75 -0.56 14.48 32.25
CA THR A 75 -1.67 13.73 32.84
C THR A 75 -1.33 12.26 33.07
N GLY A 76 -0.18 11.81 32.61
CA GLY A 76 0.32 10.45 32.83
C GLY A 76 1.74 10.29 32.34
N VAL A 77 2.39 9.22 32.80
CA VAL A 77 3.76 8.87 32.43
C VAL A 77 3.79 7.39 32.09
N VAL A 78 4.33 7.04 30.94
CA VAL A 78 4.58 5.66 30.52
C VAL A 78 6.08 5.41 30.60
N HIS A 79 6.47 4.51 31.49
CA HIS A 79 7.85 4.03 31.59
C HIS A 79 8.07 2.90 30.58
N LEU A 80 8.99 3.11 29.65
CA LEU A 80 9.31 2.16 28.60
C LEU A 80 10.26 1.09 29.13
N LYS A 81 10.01 -0.16 28.75
CA LYS A 81 10.86 -1.31 29.11
C LYS A 81 12.20 -1.33 28.38
N SER A 82 12.31 -0.57 27.29
CA SER A 82 13.59 -0.29 26.64
C SER A 82 13.55 1.09 25.99
N ARG A 83 14.73 1.69 25.80
CA ARG A 83 14.89 3.02 25.21
C ARG A 83 14.41 3.08 23.75
N LEU A 84 13.85 4.23 23.39
CA LEU A 84 13.62 4.58 21.99
C LEU A 84 14.96 4.77 21.26
N GLN A 85 15.01 4.26 20.04
CA GLN A 85 16.17 4.33 19.14
C GLN A 85 15.85 5.15 17.87
N GLY A 86 14.58 5.35 17.55
CA GLY A 86 14.15 6.24 16.48
C GLY A 86 14.14 7.71 16.92
N ALA A 87 14.36 8.60 15.95
CA ALA A 87 14.37 10.04 16.18
C ALA A 87 12.98 10.68 16.10
N ASP A 88 11.94 9.92 15.74
CA ASP A 88 10.56 10.38 15.75
C ASP A 88 9.59 9.20 15.84
N ILE A 89 8.33 9.47 16.22
CA ILE A 89 7.29 8.46 16.42
C ILE A 89 5.99 8.82 15.72
N THR A 90 5.27 7.81 15.25
CA THR A 90 3.94 7.97 14.67
C THR A 90 2.96 6.90 15.15
N TYR A 91 1.66 7.17 15.15
CA TYR A 91 0.67 6.27 15.73
C TYR A 91 -0.19 5.59 14.67
N SER A 92 -0.21 4.25 14.68
CA SER A 92 -1.08 3.45 13.81
C SER A 92 -1.43 2.12 14.47
N ALA A 93 -2.63 1.63 14.21
CA ALA A 93 -3.12 0.33 14.67
C ALA A 93 -2.93 0.04 16.18
N GLY A 94 -3.07 1.05 17.03
CA GLY A 94 -2.98 0.89 18.49
C GLY A 94 -1.57 1.05 19.08
N TYR A 95 -0.57 1.36 18.24
CA TYR A 95 0.84 1.44 18.66
C TYR A 95 1.50 2.71 18.14
N PHE A 96 2.52 3.17 18.87
CA PHE A 96 3.51 4.07 18.28
C PHE A 96 4.57 3.25 17.52
N TRP A 97 5.04 3.82 16.42
CA TRP A 97 6.04 3.23 15.53
C TRP A 97 7.17 4.22 15.28
N ALA A 98 8.40 3.72 15.22
CA ALA A 98 9.60 4.52 14.94
C ALA A 98 10.55 3.77 14.01
N ALA A 99 11.19 4.46 13.07
CA ALA A 99 12.31 3.90 12.30
C ALA A 99 13.63 4.14 13.03
N THR A 100 14.49 3.14 13.07
CA THR A 100 15.82 3.22 13.70
C THR A 100 16.90 3.42 12.64
N ASN A 101 18.02 4.04 13.02
CA ASN A 101 19.09 4.40 12.06
C ASN A 101 19.75 3.21 11.35
N ASP A 102 19.66 2.01 11.95
CA ASP A 102 20.12 0.75 11.36
C ASP A 102 19.05 0.04 10.52
N GLY A 103 17.93 0.69 10.19
CA GLY A 103 16.89 0.16 9.30
C GLY A 103 15.86 -0.74 9.98
N GLY A 104 15.83 -0.80 11.31
CA GLY A 104 14.77 -1.46 12.06
C GLY A 104 13.53 -0.59 12.23
N ILE A 105 12.42 -1.23 12.62
CA ILE A 105 11.20 -0.53 13.05
C ILE A 105 10.88 -0.92 14.49
N GLN A 106 10.72 0.05 15.38
CA GLN A 106 10.26 -0.15 16.76
C GLN A 106 8.75 0.01 16.86
N ARG A 107 8.08 -0.93 17.54
CA ARG A 107 6.70 -0.82 18.00
C ARG A 107 6.67 -0.55 19.49
N ILE A 108 5.88 0.42 19.90
CA ILE A 108 5.76 0.90 21.28
C ILE A 108 4.31 0.71 21.73
N ASN A 109 4.11 -0.11 22.76
CA ASN A 109 2.81 -0.37 23.36
C ASN A 109 2.63 0.51 24.60
N LEU A 110 1.73 1.49 24.51
CA LEU A 110 1.46 2.45 25.58
C LEU A 110 0.90 1.82 26.86
N GLY A 111 0.10 0.76 26.73
CA GLY A 111 -0.54 0.09 27.88
C GLY A 111 0.44 -0.74 28.72
N THR A 112 1.50 -1.25 28.11
CA THR A 112 2.48 -2.13 28.78
C THR A 112 3.88 -1.53 28.92
N GLY A 113 4.15 -0.41 28.26
CA GLY A 113 5.50 0.16 28.11
C GLY A 113 6.45 -0.69 27.26
N ALA A 114 5.98 -1.77 26.62
CA ALA A 114 6.84 -2.62 25.82
C ALA A 114 7.32 -1.90 24.55
N VAL A 115 8.62 -1.99 24.27
CA VAL A 115 9.24 -1.50 23.05
C VAL A 115 9.94 -2.67 22.38
N VAL A 116 9.48 -3.06 21.20
CA VAL A 116 10.00 -4.21 20.44
C VAL A 116 10.52 -3.71 19.11
N LYS A 117 11.76 -4.09 18.76
CA LYS A 117 12.37 -3.75 17.47
C LYS A 117 12.28 -4.94 16.52
N PHE A 118 11.89 -4.67 15.29
CA PHE A 118 11.77 -5.66 14.22
C PHE A 118 12.75 -5.37 13.10
N ALA A 119 13.19 -6.44 12.43
CA ALA A 119 13.81 -6.31 11.12
C ALA A 119 12.79 -5.74 10.12
N SER A 120 13.26 -4.94 9.17
CA SER A 120 12.40 -4.27 8.21
C SER A 120 13.10 -4.10 6.86
N PRO A 121 12.37 -3.76 5.78
CA PRO A 121 12.95 -3.47 4.48
C PRO A 121 13.60 -2.08 4.39
N LEU A 122 13.59 -1.31 5.48
CA LEU A 122 14.25 -0.01 5.53
C LEU A 122 15.78 -0.17 5.52
N PRO A 123 16.52 0.62 4.73
CA PRO A 123 17.98 0.59 4.77
C PRO A 123 18.51 1.25 6.05
N ALA A 124 19.69 0.82 6.48
CA ALA A 124 20.49 1.62 7.40
C ALA A 124 20.92 2.93 6.72
N VAL A 125 20.83 4.06 7.43
CA VAL A 125 21.04 5.39 6.87
C VAL A 125 21.82 6.30 7.82
N LYS A 126 22.60 7.22 7.25
CA LYS A 126 23.28 8.31 7.97
C LYS A 126 22.87 9.66 7.37
N PRO A 127 22.54 10.68 8.18
CA PRO A 127 22.67 10.72 9.64
C PRO A 127 21.53 10.04 10.41
N GLY A 128 20.50 9.52 9.73
CA GLY A 128 19.42 8.77 10.37
C GLY A 128 18.05 9.02 9.74
N TYR A 129 17.03 8.46 10.36
CA TYR A 129 15.63 8.89 10.14
C TYR A 129 15.37 10.16 10.93
N GLY A 130 14.60 11.09 10.37
CA GLY A 130 14.30 12.38 10.96
C GLY A 130 12.84 12.52 11.36
N GLY A 131 11.92 12.13 10.47
CA GLY A 131 10.48 12.34 10.65
C GLY A 131 9.69 11.06 10.49
N ALA A 132 8.62 10.93 11.26
CA ALA A 132 7.70 9.80 11.22
C ALA A 132 6.24 10.28 11.19
N PHE A 133 5.43 9.76 10.27
CA PHE A 133 4.02 10.09 10.18
C PHE A 133 3.20 8.88 9.71
N THR A 134 1.88 8.95 9.85
CA THR A 134 0.97 7.87 9.45
C THR A 134 0.09 8.36 8.31
N TYR A 135 0.18 7.73 7.15
CA TYR A 135 -0.70 8.03 6.02
C TYR A 135 -2.15 7.82 6.43
N GLY A 136 -3.07 8.47 5.72
CA GLY A 136 -4.50 8.38 6.01
C GLY A 136 -5.03 6.94 6.01
N ASN A 137 -4.48 6.09 5.15
CA ASN A 137 -4.81 4.67 5.07
C ASN A 137 -4.17 3.79 6.16
N GLY A 138 -3.38 4.38 7.07
CA GLY A 138 -2.71 3.68 8.18
C GLY A 138 -1.27 3.23 7.91
N ASP A 139 -0.76 3.39 6.68
CA ASP A 139 0.65 3.09 6.37
C ASP A 139 1.59 4.04 7.11
N LEU A 140 2.82 3.58 7.33
CA LEU A 140 3.85 4.35 8.01
C LEU A 140 4.71 5.10 7.00
N GLY A 141 4.93 6.39 7.24
CA GLY A 141 5.84 7.25 6.51
C GLY A 141 7.09 7.54 7.34
N PHE A 142 8.26 7.25 6.79
CA PHE A 142 9.55 7.54 7.42
C PHE A 142 10.42 8.38 6.51
N PHE A 143 10.64 9.63 6.92
CA PHE A 143 11.52 10.55 6.22
C PHE A 143 12.93 10.43 6.77
N ASN A 144 13.91 10.25 5.89
CA ASN A 144 15.30 10.19 6.29
C ASN A 144 16.04 11.50 6.02
N ASN A 145 17.05 11.77 6.83
CA ASN A 145 17.82 13.01 6.74
C ASN A 145 18.75 13.04 5.51
N SER A 146 18.94 11.90 4.82
CA SER A 146 19.73 11.82 3.59
C SER A 146 18.92 12.08 2.30
N GLY A 147 17.61 12.37 2.41
CA GLY A 147 16.80 12.77 1.25
C GLY A 147 15.98 11.65 0.61
N PHE A 148 15.30 10.82 1.39
CA PHE A 148 14.18 10.04 0.89
C PHE A 148 13.03 9.92 1.90
N LEU A 149 11.84 9.66 1.37
CA LEU A 149 10.65 9.24 2.09
C LEU A 149 10.34 7.78 1.76
N ALA A 150 10.26 6.93 2.78
CA ALA A 150 9.80 5.55 2.66
C ALA A 150 8.35 5.43 3.16
N ARG A 151 7.51 4.77 2.37
CA ARG A 151 6.15 4.36 2.76
C ARG A 151 6.13 2.86 3.01
N VAL A 152 5.68 2.46 4.20
CA VAL A 152 5.69 1.08 4.67
C VAL A 152 4.29 0.66 5.08
N HIS A 153 3.79 -0.42 4.47
CA HIS A 153 2.60 -1.10 4.92
C HIS A 153 2.95 -2.13 5.99
N VAL A 154 2.08 -2.27 7.00
CA VAL A 154 2.25 -3.23 8.10
C VAL A 154 1.09 -4.21 8.12
N GLU A 155 1.37 -5.47 7.81
CA GLU A 155 0.40 -6.56 8.01
C GLU A 155 0.52 -7.15 9.41
N HIS A 156 -0.62 -7.49 9.99
CA HIS A 156 -0.73 -8.05 11.35
C HIS A 156 0.01 -7.21 12.42
N PRO A 157 -0.33 -5.92 12.56
CA PRO A 157 0.44 -4.96 13.37
C PRO A 157 0.50 -5.30 14.87
N ASP A 158 -0.43 -6.12 15.36
CA ASP A 158 -0.53 -6.61 16.74
C ASP A 158 0.23 -7.93 16.98
N SER A 159 0.58 -8.66 15.92
CA SER A 159 1.30 -9.93 15.99
C SER A 159 2.67 -9.79 16.66
N ALA A 160 3.20 -10.90 17.19
CA ALA A 160 4.60 -10.99 17.61
C ALA A 160 5.58 -10.91 16.43
N ARG A 161 5.09 -11.11 15.19
CA ARG A 161 5.85 -11.06 13.95
C ARG A 161 5.07 -10.30 12.87
N PRO A 162 4.94 -8.96 12.99
CA PRO A 162 4.35 -8.16 11.93
C PRO A 162 5.20 -8.25 10.65
N VAL A 163 4.55 -8.12 9.49
CA VAL A 163 5.24 -8.11 8.19
C VAL A 163 5.26 -6.69 7.64
N PHE A 164 6.44 -6.23 7.23
CA PHE A 164 6.65 -4.88 6.71
C PHE A 164 6.89 -4.92 5.21
N TYR A 165 6.02 -4.26 4.44
CA TYR A 165 6.17 -4.12 3.00
C TYR A 165 6.57 -2.69 2.67
N LEU A 166 7.75 -2.53 2.07
CA LEU A 166 8.14 -1.25 1.48
C LEU A 166 7.32 -1.02 0.21
N LEU A 167 6.35 -0.11 0.29
CA LEU A 167 5.48 0.22 -0.82
C LEU A 167 6.19 1.12 -1.82
N SER A 168 6.86 2.18 -1.35
CA SER A 168 7.61 3.10 -2.19
C SER A 168 8.78 3.75 -1.46
N ARG A 169 9.75 4.23 -2.25
CA ARG A 169 10.82 5.12 -1.83
C ARG A 169 10.88 6.30 -2.79
N GLN A 170 10.67 7.49 -2.26
CA GLN A 170 10.68 8.72 -3.04
C GLN A 170 11.91 9.52 -2.68
N SER A 171 12.68 9.96 -3.68
CA SER A 171 13.76 10.91 -3.46
C SER A 171 13.18 12.25 -3.00
N THR A 172 13.80 12.82 -1.99
CA THR A 172 13.44 14.13 -1.42
C THR A 172 14.71 14.96 -1.26
N ARG A 173 14.56 16.21 -0.82
CA ARG A 173 15.73 17.05 -0.52
C ARG A 173 16.37 16.59 0.80
N PRO A 174 17.69 16.33 0.85
CA PRO A 174 18.39 16.08 2.10
C PRO A 174 18.23 17.27 3.07
N GLY A 175 18.10 16.97 4.35
CA GLY A 175 17.91 17.97 5.40
C GLY A 175 18.25 17.40 6.76
N GLY A 176 18.84 18.22 7.63
CA GLY A 176 18.98 17.90 9.05
C GLY A 176 17.68 18.23 9.79
N ASN A 177 17.36 17.46 10.82
CA ASN A 177 16.19 17.70 11.70
C ASN A 177 14.87 17.78 10.94
N VAL A 178 14.68 16.93 9.92
CA VAL A 178 13.39 16.85 9.23
C VAL A 178 12.38 16.26 10.19
N ASP A 179 11.26 16.94 10.42
CA ASP A 179 10.10 16.40 11.13
C ASP A 179 8.94 16.34 10.12
N ALA A 180 8.02 15.41 10.33
CA ALA A 180 6.93 15.18 9.40
C ALA A 180 5.66 14.84 10.15
N THR A 181 4.54 15.30 9.60
CA THR A 181 3.23 14.90 10.06
C THR A 181 2.28 14.87 8.87
N SER A 182 1.20 14.13 9.01
CA SER A 182 0.17 13.97 7.99
C SER A 182 -1.14 14.54 8.53
N CYS A 183 -1.88 15.18 7.64
CA CYS A 183 -3.20 15.71 7.93
C CYS A 183 -4.27 14.71 7.43
N PHE A 184 -5.53 15.06 7.69
CA PHE A 184 -6.70 14.18 7.64
C PHE A 184 -6.92 13.47 6.33
N ALA A 185 -7.51 12.29 6.47
CA ALA A 185 -7.79 11.40 5.37
C ALA A 185 -9.25 11.52 4.95
N ALA A 186 -9.49 12.39 3.98
CA ALA A 186 -10.63 12.21 3.09
C ALA A 186 -10.58 10.79 2.52
N ARG A 187 -11.74 10.17 2.24
CA ARG A 187 -11.77 8.83 1.62
C ARG A 187 -11.70 8.97 0.11
N ALA A 188 -10.85 8.17 -0.52
CA ALA A 188 -10.74 8.08 -1.97
C ALA A 188 -10.72 6.61 -2.38
N ASP A 189 -11.66 6.23 -3.25
CA ASP A 189 -11.74 4.93 -3.93
C ASP A 189 -10.80 4.98 -5.11
N LEU A 190 -9.59 4.44 -4.93
CA LEU A 190 -8.72 4.22 -6.07
C LEU A 190 -9.07 2.87 -6.68
N SER A 191 -8.89 2.76 -7.99
CA SER A 191 -8.95 1.48 -8.67
C SER A 191 -7.81 1.38 -9.65
N VAL A 192 -7.45 0.15 -10.01
CA VAL A 192 -6.46 -0.10 -11.06
C VAL A 192 -7.05 -0.98 -12.15
N THR A 193 -6.85 -0.60 -13.39
CA THR A 193 -7.10 -1.46 -14.55
C THR A 193 -5.80 -1.67 -15.28
N LYS A 194 -5.46 -2.92 -15.55
CA LYS A 194 -4.28 -3.29 -16.31
C LYS A 194 -4.66 -3.92 -17.65
N THR A 195 -4.06 -3.45 -18.73
CA THR A 195 -4.23 -4.01 -20.08
C THR A 195 -2.89 -4.31 -20.73
N GLY A 196 -2.91 -5.21 -21.70
CA GLY A 196 -1.75 -5.66 -22.47
C GLY A 196 -2.20 -6.52 -23.65
N PRO A 197 -1.28 -6.96 -24.51
CA PRO A 197 -1.62 -7.84 -25.63
C PRO A 197 -2.10 -9.20 -25.11
N ALA A 198 -3.07 -9.80 -25.79
CA ALA A 198 -3.53 -11.17 -25.49
C ALA A 198 -2.46 -12.23 -25.83
N SER A 199 -1.65 -11.97 -26.86
CA SER A 199 -0.51 -12.81 -27.23
C SER A 199 0.64 -11.98 -27.79
N VAL A 200 1.85 -12.51 -27.71
CA VAL A 200 3.09 -11.89 -28.22
C VAL A 200 4.06 -12.99 -28.66
N LYS A 201 4.81 -12.76 -29.75
CA LYS A 201 5.87 -13.70 -30.15
C LYS A 201 7.09 -13.53 -29.26
N VAL A 202 7.87 -14.60 -29.10
CA VAL A 202 9.18 -14.52 -28.46
C VAL A 202 10.04 -13.51 -29.21
N GLY A 203 10.71 -12.62 -28.46
CA GLY A 203 11.56 -11.56 -29.00
C GLY A 203 10.83 -10.26 -29.32
N ASP A 204 9.50 -10.26 -29.40
CA ASP A 204 8.71 -9.05 -29.69
C ASP A 204 8.53 -8.18 -28.43
N ARG A 205 8.28 -6.88 -28.67
CA ARG A 205 7.99 -5.90 -27.62
C ARG A 205 6.61 -6.13 -27.02
N VAL A 206 6.54 -6.19 -25.70
CA VAL A 206 5.30 -6.19 -24.91
C VAL A 206 5.10 -4.79 -24.34
N THR A 207 3.87 -4.28 -24.42
CA THR A 207 3.46 -3.03 -23.77
C THR A 207 2.26 -3.29 -22.87
N TYR A 208 2.40 -2.97 -21.59
CA TYR A 208 1.30 -2.94 -20.62
C TYR A 208 0.91 -1.49 -20.32
N GLN A 209 -0.38 -1.25 -20.17
CA GLN A 209 -0.93 0.00 -19.66
C GLN A 209 -1.60 -0.26 -18.32
N ILE A 210 -1.28 0.54 -17.32
CA ILE A 210 -1.86 0.47 -15.98
C ILE A 210 -2.55 1.81 -15.74
N THR A 211 -3.87 1.80 -15.63
CA THR A 211 -4.66 3.01 -15.39
C THR A 211 -5.13 3.01 -13.96
N VAL A 212 -4.70 4.01 -13.19
CA VAL A 212 -5.22 4.33 -11.86
C VAL A 212 -6.38 5.29 -12.04
N THR A 213 -7.52 5.04 -11.39
CA THR A 213 -8.68 5.93 -11.43
C THR A 213 -9.12 6.25 -10.00
N ASN A 214 -9.55 7.48 -9.74
CA ASN A 214 -10.20 7.84 -8.48
C ASN A 214 -11.72 7.94 -8.67
N HIS A 215 -12.49 7.06 -8.04
CA HIS A 215 -13.95 7.06 -8.08
C HIS A 215 -14.60 7.96 -7.02
N GLY A 216 -13.81 8.62 -6.17
CA GLY A 216 -14.28 9.49 -5.10
C GLY A 216 -14.51 8.74 -3.79
N PRO A 217 -15.20 9.32 -2.80
CA PRO A 217 -15.94 10.59 -2.86
C PRO A 217 -15.06 11.84 -2.81
N SER A 218 -13.77 11.72 -2.50
CA SER A 218 -12.83 12.85 -2.43
C SER A 218 -11.63 12.64 -3.33
N ASP A 219 -10.87 13.72 -3.57
CA ASP A 219 -9.60 13.62 -4.26
C ASP A 219 -8.64 12.74 -3.46
N SER A 220 -7.85 11.91 -4.14
CA SER A 220 -6.74 11.25 -3.49
C SER A 220 -5.60 12.26 -3.29
N SER A 221 -4.98 12.23 -2.11
CA SER A 221 -3.79 13.03 -1.80
C SER A 221 -2.51 12.49 -2.46
N GLY A 222 -2.56 11.27 -2.98
CA GLY A 222 -1.46 10.61 -3.68
C GLY A 222 -1.61 9.10 -3.65
N TRP A 223 -0.87 8.41 -4.52
CA TRP A 223 -1.02 6.98 -4.72
C TRP A 223 0.31 6.33 -5.10
N THR A 224 0.42 5.03 -4.84
CA THR A 224 1.56 4.19 -5.25
C THR A 224 1.04 2.97 -5.97
N VAL A 225 1.54 2.70 -7.18
CA VAL A 225 1.32 1.42 -7.90
C VAL A 225 2.55 0.55 -7.73
N ASN A 226 2.34 -0.68 -7.27
CA ASN A 226 3.32 -1.74 -7.34
C ASN A 226 2.89 -2.77 -8.39
N ASP A 227 3.80 -3.16 -9.28
CA ASP A 227 3.58 -4.16 -10.31
C ASP A 227 4.69 -5.20 -10.24
N VAL A 228 4.29 -6.47 -10.10
CA VAL A 228 5.19 -7.62 -10.11
C VAL A 228 5.38 -8.03 -11.57
N LEU A 229 6.52 -7.66 -12.13
CA LEU A 229 6.89 -7.90 -13.51
C LEU A 229 7.18 -9.40 -13.69
N PRO A 230 6.57 -10.06 -14.69
CA PRO A 230 6.78 -11.49 -14.89
C PRO A 230 8.22 -11.78 -15.30
N ALA A 231 8.78 -12.89 -14.80
CA ALA A 231 10.17 -13.29 -15.10
C ALA A 231 10.48 -13.44 -16.60
N GLY A 232 9.46 -13.73 -17.43
CA GLY A 232 9.58 -13.80 -18.89
C GLY A 232 9.58 -12.43 -19.60
N LEU A 233 9.40 -11.31 -18.89
CA LEU A 233 9.46 -9.96 -19.46
C LEU A 233 10.89 -9.41 -19.32
N LEU A 234 11.65 -9.49 -20.41
CA LEU A 234 13.04 -9.05 -20.46
C LEU A 234 13.14 -7.53 -20.62
N ASN A 235 14.21 -6.95 -20.05
CA ASN A 235 14.54 -5.53 -20.14
C ASN A 235 13.33 -4.60 -19.87
N PRO A 236 12.60 -4.78 -18.76
CA PRO A 236 11.44 -3.97 -18.48
C PRO A 236 11.86 -2.51 -18.24
N SER A 237 11.06 -1.59 -18.77
CA SER A 237 11.26 -0.15 -18.65
C SER A 237 9.93 0.59 -18.63
N SER A 238 9.89 1.73 -17.95
CA SER A 238 8.75 2.63 -17.95
C SER A 238 9.24 4.05 -18.22
N PRO A 239 8.68 4.76 -19.21
CA PRO A 239 8.96 6.17 -19.43
C PRO A 239 8.14 7.08 -18.50
N THR A 240 7.20 6.51 -17.73
CA THR A 240 6.28 7.27 -16.90
C THR A 240 7.02 7.91 -15.72
N PRO A 241 6.92 9.24 -15.50
CA PRO A 241 7.55 9.89 -14.36
C PRO A 241 7.10 9.30 -13.03
N GLY A 242 8.01 9.26 -12.06
CA GLY A 242 7.74 8.71 -10.72
C GLY A 242 7.78 7.17 -10.64
N CYS A 243 8.07 6.49 -11.75
CA CYS A 243 8.29 5.05 -11.79
C CYS A 243 9.75 4.66 -11.62
N THR A 244 9.98 3.58 -10.88
CA THR A 244 11.29 2.95 -10.70
C THR A 244 11.13 1.44 -10.80
N ILE A 245 12.10 0.76 -11.40
CA ILE A 245 12.15 -0.71 -11.47
C ILE A 245 13.35 -1.19 -10.68
N SER A 246 13.13 -2.12 -9.77
CA SER A 246 14.17 -2.78 -8.98
C SER A 246 13.92 -4.28 -8.99
N GLY A 247 14.81 -5.04 -9.61
CA GLY A 247 14.59 -6.46 -9.87
C GLY A 247 13.35 -6.68 -10.73
N ASP A 248 12.42 -7.47 -10.22
CA ASP A 248 11.13 -7.80 -10.83
C ASP A 248 9.98 -6.89 -10.39
N LYS A 249 10.26 -5.81 -9.63
CA LYS A 249 9.22 -4.92 -9.11
C LYS A 249 9.29 -3.54 -9.75
N LEU A 250 8.20 -3.11 -10.37
CA LEU A 250 7.92 -1.72 -10.69
C LEU A 250 7.21 -1.05 -9.51
N SER A 251 7.67 0.13 -9.11
CA SER A 251 7.01 1.01 -8.15
C SER A 251 6.86 2.41 -8.76
N CYS A 252 5.63 2.88 -8.90
CA CYS A 252 5.30 4.20 -9.41
C CYS A 252 4.54 5.01 -8.36
N THR A 253 4.98 6.23 -8.07
CA THR A 253 4.27 7.13 -7.13
C THR A 253 3.72 8.35 -7.88
N GLY A 254 2.44 8.65 -7.66
CA GLY A 254 1.75 9.82 -8.19
C GLY A 254 1.24 10.75 -7.09
N GLY A 255 1.05 12.03 -7.45
CA GLY A 255 0.50 13.06 -6.56
C GLY A 255 -1.03 13.07 -6.54
N ARG A 256 -1.60 14.21 -6.15
CA ARG A 256 -3.05 14.42 -6.04
C ARG A 256 -3.78 13.96 -7.32
N LEU A 257 -4.82 13.13 -7.15
CA LEU A 257 -5.68 12.67 -8.24
C LEU A 257 -7.13 13.07 -7.95
N ALA A 258 -7.69 13.94 -8.79
CA ALA A 258 -9.05 14.46 -8.59
C ALA A 258 -10.11 13.37 -8.76
N VAL A 259 -11.28 13.53 -8.15
CA VAL A 259 -12.43 12.63 -8.36
C VAL A 259 -12.77 12.53 -9.85
N GLY A 260 -12.94 11.31 -10.34
CA GLY A 260 -13.22 10.99 -11.74
C GLY A 260 -12.01 11.06 -12.68
N ALA A 261 -10.85 11.51 -12.20
CA ALA A 261 -9.63 11.56 -12.99
C ALA A 261 -8.89 10.20 -12.97
N SER A 262 -8.13 9.97 -14.04
CA SER A 262 -7.25 8.81 -14.17
C SER A 262 -5.83 9.21 -14.52
N HIS A 263 -4.89 8.34 -14.20
CA HIS A 263 -3.49 8.43 -14.62
C HIS A 263 -3.02 7.09 -15.20
N THR A 264 -2.37 7.13 -16.36
CA THR A 264 -1.89 5.92 -17.04
C THR A 264 -0.37 5.78 -16.92
N ILE A 265 0.08 4.62 -16.46
CA ILE A 265 1.48 4.18 -16.45
C ILE A 265 1.70 3.23 -17.61
N THR A 266 2.76 3.46 -18.39
CA THR A 266 3.18 2.56 -19.46
C THR A 266 4.37 1.74 -19.00
N VAL A 267 4.30 0.43 -19.19
CA VAL A 267 5.40 -0.52 -18.93
C VAL A 267 5.70 -1.26 -20.20
N THR A 268 6.97 -1.36 -20.57
CA THR A 268 7.40 -2.05 -21.78
C THR A 268 8.53 -3.02 -21.50
N GLY A 269 8.63 -4.08 -22.29
CA GLY A 269 9.74 -5.02 -22.25
C GLY A 269 9.72 -5.92 -23.48
N THR A 270 10.48 -7.00 -23.46
CA THR A 270 10.55 -7.98 -24.54
C THR A 270 10.13 -9.35 -24.04
N ALA A 271 9.30 -10.06 -24.80
CA ALA A 271 8.89 -11.42 -24.42
C ALA A 271 10.07 -12.39 -24.55
N GLY A 272 10.48 -13.00 -23.44
CA GLY A 272 11.51 -14.03 -23.40
C GLY A 272 10.98 -15.40 -23.82
N SER A 273 11.89 -16.30 -24.22
CA SER A 273 11.55 -17.69 -24.60
C SER A 273 11.27 -18.62 -23.40
N GLY A 274 11.62 -18.20 -22.18
CA GLY A 274 11.54 -19.02 -20.96
C GLY A 274 10.16 -19.10 -20.31
N SER A 275 9.11 -18.56 -20.93
CA SER A 275 7.74 -18.59 -20.40
C SER A 275 6.73 -18.72 -21.54
N THR A 276 5.64 -19.47 -21.32
CA THR A 276 4.52 -19.59 -22.25
C THR A 276 3.42 -18.55 -21.99
N THR A 277 3.45 -17.92 -20.81
CA THR A 277 2.51 -16.88 -20.39
C THR A 277 3.23 -15.85 -19.53
N LEU A 278 3.02 -14.58 -19.83
CA LEU A 278 3.38 -13.47 -18.96
C LEU A 278 2.13 -13.08 -18.16
N THR A 279 2.13 -13.42 -16.87
CA THR A 279 1.14 -12.92 -15.92
C THR A 279 1.71 -11.68 -15.27
N ASN A 280 1.12 -10.53 -15.55
CA ASN A 280 1.52 -9.28 -14.90
C ASN A 280 0.36 -8.77 -14.05
N THR A 281 0.66 -8.50 -12.77
CA THR A 281 -0.29 -8.02 -11.77
C THR A 281 0.18 -6.68 -11.22
N ALA A 282 -0.72 -5.69 -11.24
CA ALA A 282 -0.51 -4.39 -10.64
C ALA A 282 -1.50 -4.17 -9.48
N THR A 283 -1.02 -3.55 -8.41
CA THR A 283 -1.82 -3.15 -7.24
C THR A 283 -1.59 -1.67 -6.95
N VAL A 284 -2.67 -0.90 -6.74
CA VAL A 284 -2.61 0.50 -6.32
C VAL A 284 -2.88 0.64 -4.81
N PHE A 285 -2.15 1.56 -4.18
CA PHE A 285 -2.24 1.91 -2.77
C PHE A 285 -2.43 3.42 -2.63
N GLY A 286 -3.63 3.86 -2.21
CA GLY A 286 -3.90 5.26 -1.90
C GLY A 286 -3.26 5.71 -0.60
N ASN A 287 -2.81 6.96 -0.51
CA ASN A 287 -2.40 7.58 0.77
C ASN A 287 -3.60 7.69 1.74
N ASP A 288 -4.80 7.60 1.20
CA ASP A 288 -6.10 7.85 1.81
C ASP A 288 -6.84 6.51 2.09
N PRO A 289 -7.74 6.43 3.10
CA PRO A 289 -8.55 5.25 3.32
C PRO A 289 -9.42 4.97 2.11
N ASP A 290 -9.29 3.76 1.60
CA ASP A 290 -10.03 3.27 0.46
C ASP A 290 -11.34 2.60 0.90
N PRO A 291 -12.52 3.09 0.45
CA PRO A 291 -13.80 2.47 0.78
C PRO A 291 -14.08 1.16 0.02
N ASN A 292 -13.35 0.87 -1.06
CA ASN A 292 -13.56 -0.31 -1.90
C ASN A 292 -12.23 -0.98 -2.31
N PRO A 293 -11.46 -1.56 -1.37
CA PRO A 293 -10.15 -2.12 -1.70
C PRO A 293 -10.17 -3.30 -2.68
N GLY A 294 -11.34 -3.86 -3.03
CA GLY A 294 -11.47 -5.00 -3.93
C GLY A 294 -11.13 -4.71 -5.40
N ASN A 295 -11.12 -3.44 -5.80
CA ASN A 295 -10.78 -2.99 -7.16
C ASN A 295 -9.30 -2.50 -7.30
N ASN A 296 -8.51 -2.65 -6.24
CA ASN A 296 -7.14 -2.14 -6.17
C ASN A 296 -6.09 -3.03 -6.81
N THR A 297 -6.48 -4.19 -7.35
CA THR A 297 -5.55 -5.11 -8.03
C THR A 297 -6.11 -5.54 -9.38
N SER A 298 -5.26 -5.55 -10.41
CA SER A 298 -5.62 -5.99 -11.75
C SER A 298 -4.48 -6.81 -12.38
N SER A 299 -4.85 -7.92 -13.01
CA SER A 299 -3.93 -8.85 -13.66
C SER A 299 -4.26 -9.00 -15.13
N VAL A 300 -3.24 -9.13 -15.97
CA VAL A 300 -3.37 -9.47 -17.39
C VAL A 300 -2.47 -10.66 -17.72
N HIS A 301 -2.96 -11.53 -18.60
CA HIS A 301 -2.24 -12.70 -19.09
C HIS A 301 -1.96 -12.52 -20.58
N THR A 302 -0.68 -12.57 -20.94
CA THR A 302 -0.23 -12.51 -22.34
C THR A 302 0.38 -13.86 -22.70
N ALA A 303 -0.20 -14.56 -23.67
CA ALA A 303 0.39 -15.79 -24.20
C ALA A 303 1.69 -15.47 -24.96
N VAL A 304 2.75 -16.25 -24.73
CA VAL A 304 4.05 -16.07 -25.38
C VAL A 304 4.31 -17.22 -26.36
N GLY A 305 4.69 -16.88 -27.58
CA GLY A 305 4.98 -17.83 -28.64
C GLY A 305 4.07 -17.63 -29.84
N VAL A 306 4.06 -18.60 -30.75
CA VAL A 306 3.19 -18.53 -31.93
C VAL A 306 1.75 -18.50 -31.42
N PRO A 307 0.92 -17.50 -31.78
CA PRO A 307 -0.49 -17.61 -31.50
C PRO A 307 -0.94 -18.91 -32.16
N HIS A 308 -1.40 -19.86 -31.35
CA HIS A 308 -2.29 -20.89 -31.85
C HIS A 308 -3.63 -20.20 -32.17
N GLY A 309 -3.61 -19.24 -33.11
CA GLY A 309 -4.74 -19.11 -34.00
C GLY A 309 -4.85 -20.47 -34.66
N ALA A 310 -6.05 -21.03 -34.69
CA ALA A 310 -6.34 -22.17 -35.52
C ALA A 310 -6.13 -21.77 -37.00
N ILE A 311 -4.87 -21.64 -37.42
CA ILE A 311 -4.47 -21.53 -38.80
C ILE A 311 -4.19 -22.97 -39.21
N GLY A 312 -5.23 -23.63 -39.72
CA GLY A 312 -5.14 -25.02 -40.16
C GLY A 312 -5.50 -26.08 -39.12
N SER A 313 -6.42 -25.82 -38.19
CA SER A 313 -7.33 -26.93 -37.85
C SER A 313 -8.11 -27.20 -39.12
N PRO A 314 -7.97 -28.37 -39.78
CA PRO A 314 -9.05 -28.82 -40.63
C PRO A 314 -10.18 -29.04 -39.63
N GLY A 315 -11.09 -28.07 -39.53
CA GLY A 315 -12.42 -28.38 -39.05
C GLY A 315 -12.89 -29.52 -39.93
N ILE A 316 -12.84 -30.75 -39.41
CA ILE A 316 -13.56 -31.84 -40.01
C ILE A 316 -15.02 -31.36 -40.00
N LEU A 317 -15.55 -31.13 -41.22
CA LEU A 317 -16.94 -30.74 -41.58
C LEU A 317 -17.19 -29.30 -42.06
N SER A 318 -16.36 -28.77 -42.96
CA SER A 318 -16.84 -27.82 -43.98
C SER A 318 -16.69 -28.41 -45.39
N GLY A 319 -17.77 -29.04 -45.86
CA GLY A 319 -18.16 -29.27 -47.26
C GLY A 319 -17.10 -29.69 -48.28
N ASN A 320 -17.15 -30.97 -48.68
CA ASN A 320 -17.12 -31.36 -50.09
C ASN A 320 -17.85 -32.70 -50.27
N ALA A 321 -18.56 -32.80 -51.38
CA ALA A 321 -19.42 -33.90 -51.76
C ALA A 321 -18.60 -35.17 -52.08
N ASP A 322 -18.43 -36.04 -51.10
CA ASP A 322 -18.26 -37.48 -51.31
C ASP A 322 -18.69 -38.20 -50.01
N GLN A 323 -19.77 -38.98 -50.11
CA GLN A 323 -20.34 -39.73 -49.00
C GLN A 323 -19.43 -40.91 -48.63
N ILE A 324 -18.77 -40.83 -47.48
CA ILE A 324 -18.24 -42.01 -46.80
C ILE A 324 -19.19 -42.33 -45.63
N PRO A 325 -19.92 -43.46 -45.65
CA PRO A 325 -20.87 -43.78 -44.60
C PRO A 325 -20.13 -44.30 -43.37
N ILE A 326 -19.95 -43.45 -42.36
CA ILE A 326 -19.60 -43.90 -41.01
C ILE A 326 -20.90 -43.95 -40.21
N ARG A 327 -21.38 -45.16 -39.90
CA ARG A 327 -22.43 -45.36 -38.89
C ARG A 327 -21.81 -45.16 -37.51
N VAL A 328 -22.11 -44.03 -36.88
CA VAL A 328 -21.96 -43.87 -35.42
C VAL A 328 -23.38 -43.82 -34.84
N PRO A 329 -23.72 -44.66 -33.84
CA PRO A 329 -25.01 -44.55 -33.17
C PRO A 329 -25.06 -43.26 -32.35
N VAL A 330 -26.13 -42.48 -32.55
CA VAL A 330 -26.39 -41.24 -31.81
C VAL A 330 -27.24 -41.58 -30.59
N ASN A 331 -26.70 -41.41 -29.39
CA ASN A 331 -27.47 -41.49 -28.15
C ASN A 331 -28.11 -40.11 -27.87
N LEU A 332 -29.39 -39.97 -28.17
CA LEU A 332 -30.20 -38.83 -27.74
C LEU A 332 -30.80 -39.15 -26.36
N CYS A 333 -30.33 -38.48 -25.31
CA CYS A 333 -31.01 -38.42 -24.02
C CYS A 333 -31.56 -37.00 -23.84
N GLY A 334 -32.88 -36.87 -23.94
CA GLY A 334 -33.58 -35.60 -23.68
C GLY A 334 -33.78 -35.38 -22.18
N ASN A 335 -33.46 -34.18 -21.70
CA ASN A 335 -33.92 -33.71 -20.41
C ASN A 335 -35.05 -32.70 -20.64
N THR A 336 -36.26 -33.07 -20.23
CA THR A 336 -37.39 -32.15 -20.09
C THR A 336 -37.67 -32.02 -18.60
N ILE A 337 -37.55 -30.83 -18.02
CA ILE A 337 -38.17 -30.54 -16.73
C ILE A 337 -38.81 -29.17 -16.81
N ASP A 338 -40.14 -29.19 -16.73
CA ASP A 338 -41.04 -28.06 -16.53
C ASP A 338 -41.40 -27.96 -15.03
N ILE A 339 -42.00 -26.83 -14.66
CA ILE A 339 -42.10 -26.21 -13.33
C ILE A 339 -43.09 -26.89 -12.33
N ILE A 340 -42.77 -26.79 -11.02
CA ILE A 340 -43.56 -27.02 -9.77
C ILE A 340 -43.79 -28.48 -9.28
N GLY A 341 -43.44 -28.74 -8.01
CA GLY A 341 -44.20 -29.66 -7.13
C GLY A 341 -43.41 -30.80 -6.44
N VAL A 342 -43.03 -30.54 -5.18
CA VAL A 342 -42.82 -31.46 -4.03
C VAL A 342 -43.14 -32.98 -4.20
N LEU A 343 -42.17 -33.82 -3.77
CA LEU A 343 -42.16 -35.27 -3.45
C LEU A 343 -41.76 -36.30 -4.55
N ASN A 344 -40.82 -37.16 -4.11
CA ASN A 344 -40.42 -38.51 -4.57
C ASN A 344 -39.19 -38.67 -5.52
N PRO A 345 -38.27 -39.62 -5.24
CA PRO A 345 -37.05 -39.85 -6.02
C PRO A 345 -37.34 -40.74 -7.24
N ALA A 346 -36.77 -40.41 -8.40
CA ALA A 346 -36.83 -41.26 -9.59
C ALA A 346 -35.56 -42.12 -9.70
N PHE A 347 -35.71 -43.44 -9.50
CA PHE A 347 -34.75 -44.46 -9.92
C PHE A 347 -35.04 -44.89 -11.37
N GLY A 348 -33.96 -45.13 -12.13
CA GLY A 348 -33.95 -46.02 -13.30
C GLY A 348 -34.21 -45.35 -14.65
N ASN A 349 -33.13 -45.00 -15.38
CA ASN A 349 -33.18 -44.82 -16.83
C ASN A 349 -32.50 -46.02 -17.50
N THR A 350 -33.24 -46.81 -18.28
CA THR A 350 -32.69 -47.83 -19.18
C THR A 350 -32.67 -47.32 -20.61
N CYS A 351 -31.50 -47.35 -21.25
CA CYS A 351 -31.32 -47.05 -22.67
C CYS A 351 -31.56 -48.32 -23.49
N ALA A 352 -32.32 -48.22 -24.58
CA ALA A 352 -32.47 -49.28 -25.57
C ALA A 352 -31.85 -48.83 -26.91
N ASN A 353 -31.00 -49.67 -27.50
CA ASN A 353 -30.41 -49.45 -28.82
C ASN A 353 -31.39 -49.90 -29.91
N THR A 354 -31.62 -49.07 -30.91
CA THR A 354 -32.12 -49.48 -32.24
C THR A 354 -31.19 -48.92 -33.30
#